data_AF-A0A486SAG3-F1
#
_entry.id   AF-A0A486SAG3-F1
#
_cell.length_a   1.000
_cell.length_b   1.000
_cell.length_c   1.000
_cell.angle_alpha   90.00
_cell.angle_beta   90.00
_cell.angle_gamma   90.00
#
_symmetry.space_group_name_H-M   'P 1'
#
loop_
_entity.id
_entity.type
_entity.pdbx_description
1 polymer ?
#
loop_
_entity_poly.entity_id
_entity_poly.type
_entity_poly.pdbx_seq_one_letter_code
_entity_poly.pdbx_strand_id
1 'polypeptide(L)'
;MAGKVYRIGSDIGLGSTVKIIHQLLAGVHIAVAAEAMALAARAGIPLETMYDVVTHAAGNSWMFENRMQHVLDGDYSPKSAVDIFVKDLGLVNDTARALTFPLPLATTALNMFTSASNAGFGREDDSAVIKIFNGITLPGHKQ
;
A
#
# COMPACT_ATOMS: atom_id res chain seq x y z
N MET A 1 13.56 -17.00 -13.32
CA MET A 1 13.34 -16.64 -14.74
C MET A 1 12.12 -15.73 -14.81
N ALA A 2 12.15 -14.65 -15.60
CA ALA A 2 10.98 -13.79 -15.78
C ALA A 2 9.89 -14.55 -16.57
N GLY A 3 8.64 -14.55 -16.09
CA GLY A 3 7.56 -15.30 -16.72
C GLY A 3 7.10 -14.73 -18.08
N LYS A 4 7.17 -13.40 -18.26
CA LYS A 4 6.81 -12.71 -19.52
C LYS A 4 7.58 -11.39 -19.65
N VAL A 5 7.97 -11.04 -20.88
CA VAL A 5 8.69 -9.80 -21.20
C VAL A 5 7.84 -8.91 -22.10
N TYR A 6 7.76 -7.62 -21.77
CA TYR A 6 7.02 -6.62 -22.54
C TYR A 6 7.99 -5.59 -23.14
N ARG A 7 7.84 -5.30 -24.44
CA ARG A 7 8.54 -4.20 -25.11
C ARG A 7 7.61 -2.99 -25.11
N ILE A 8 7.93 -1.96 -24.32
CA ILE A 8 7.05 -0.81 -24.07
C ILE A 8 7.11 0.21 -25.21
N GLY A 9 8.31 0.47 -25.76
CA GLY A 9 8.53 1.40 -26.86
C GLY A 9 10.02 1.46 -27.22
N SER A 10 10.35 2.30 -28.21
CA SER A 10 11.73 2.50 -28.68
C SER A 10 12.57 3.37 -27.74
N ASP A 11 11.93 4.24 -26.96
CA ASP A 11 12.61 5.31 -26.25
C ASP A 11 13.10 4.87 -24.87
N ILE A 12 14.28 5.33 -24.49
CA ILE A 12 14.87 5.06 -23.18
C ILE A 12 13.99 5.69 -22.09
N GLY A 13 13.74 4.95 -21.01
CA GLY A 13 12.99 5.42 -19.84
C GLY A 13 11.55 4.93 -19.77
N LEU A 14 10.93 4.49 -20.88
CA LEU A 14 9.54 4.03 -20.88
C LEU A 14 9.30 2.83 -19.95
N GLY A 15 10.25 1.91 -19.85
CA GLY A 15 10.18 0.80 -18.88
C GLY A 15 10.19 1.27 -17.43
N SER A 16 11.00 2.29 -17.12
CA SER A 16 11.04 2.91 -15.79
C SER A 16 9.72 3.62 -15.49
N THR A 17 9.15 4.35 -16.45
CA THR A 17 7.83 4.98 -16.31
C THR A 17 6.74 3.95 -16.04
N VAL A 18 6.74 2.81 -16.73
CA VAL A 18 5.82 1.70 -16.45
C VAL A 18 5.98 1.19 -15.02
N LYS A 19 7.21 1.07 -14.52
CA LYS A 19 7.44 0.68 -13.12
C LYS A 19 6.91 1.73 -12.14
N ILE A 20 7.06 3.02 -12.43
CA ILE A 20 6.50 4.10 -11.61
C ILE A 20 4.97 3.99 -11.56
N ILE A 21 4.31 3.81 -12.71
CA ILE A 21 2.85 3.60 -12.77
C ILE A 21 2.44 2.34 -12.00
N HIS A 22 3.23 1.27 -12.05
CA HIS A 22 2.97 0.08 -11.24
C HIS A 22 3.10 0.38 -9.73
N GLN A 23 4.08 1.19 -9.30
CA GLN A 23 4.21 1.58 -7.90
C GLN A 23 3.08 2.50 -7.42
N LEU A 24 2.49 3.31 -8.31
CA LEU A 24 1.26 4.04 -8.04
C LEU A 24 0.15 3.05 -7.64
N LEU A 25 -0.13 2.06 -8.49
CA LEU A 25 -1.16 1.05 -8.23
C LEU A 25 -0.87 0.30 -6.93
N ALA A 26 0.37 -0.14 -6.75
CA ALA A 26 0.78 -0.88 -5.56
C ALA A 26 0.54 -0.07 -4.27
N GLY A 27 1.04 1.16 -4.20
CA GLY A 27 0.95 1.98 -3.00
C GLY A 27 -0.48 2.41 -2.68
N VAL A 28 -1.26 2.79 -3.70
CA VAL A 28 -2.68 3.15 -3.50
C VAL A 28 -3.48 1.95 -3.04
N HIS A 29 -3.26 0.76 -3.61
CA HIS A 29 -3.97 -0.45 -3.19
C HIS A 29 -3.64 -0.85 -1.74
N ILE A 30 -2.39 -0.73 -1.29
CA ILE A 30 -2.03 -1.00 0.10
C ILE A 30 -2.68 0.01 1.03
N ALA A 31 -2.64 1.31 0.68
CA ALA A 31 -3.23 2.37 1.49
C ALA A 31 -4.74 2.20 1.66
N VAL A 32 -5.47 1.92 0.56
CA VAL A 32 -6.93 1.71 0.63
C VAL A 32 -7.29 0.38 1.30
N ALA A 33 -6.46 -0.66 1.16
CA ALA A 33 -6.64 -1.92 1.89
C ALA A 33 -6.55 -1.71 3.40
N ALA A 34 -5.55 -0.95 3.85
CA ALA A 34 -5.39 -0.57 5.25
C ALA A 34 -6.58 0.27 5.75
N GLU A 35 -7.06 1.24 4.97
CA GLU A 35 -8.24 2.03 5.32
C GLU A 35 -9.51 1.17 5.44
N ALA A 36 -9.74 0.26 4.48
CA ALA A 36 -10.89 -0.64 4.51
C ALA A 36 -10.87 -1.57 5.74
N MET A 37 -9.71 -2.16 6.05
CA MET A 37 -9.56 -3.04 7.21
C MET A 37 -9.64 -2.28 8.53
N ALA A 38 -9.10 -1.07 8.60
CA ALA A 38 -9.25 -0.20 9.76
C ALA A 38 -10.72 0.18 10.00
N LEU A 39 -11.47 0.48 8.93
CA LEU A 39 -12.91 0.74 9.03
C LEU A 39 -13.68 -0.49 9.50
N ALA A 40 -13.34 -1.68 9.00
CA ALA A 40 -13.93 -2.94 9.47
C ALA A 40 -13.67 -3.16 10.96
N ALA A 41 -12.44 -2.97 11.43
CA ALA A 41 -12.08 -3.04 12.85
C ALA A 41 -12.92 -2.06 13.69
N ARG A 42 -13.03 -0.81 13.22
CA ARG A 42 -13.81 0.24 13.89
C ARG A 42 -15.30 -0.09 13.95
N ALA A 43 -15.84 -0.74 12.92
CA ALA A 43 -17.22 -1.18 12.86
C ALA A 43 -17.49 -2.45 13.68
N GLY A 44 -16.49 -3.02 14.35
CA GLY A 44 -16.62 -4.27 15.11
C GLY A 44 -16.72 -5.52 14.24
N ILE A 45 -16.31 -5.43 12.97
CA ILE A 45 -16.27 -6.57 12.04
C ILE A 45 -14.94 -7.31 12.26
N PRO A 46 -14.94 -8.63 12.47
CA PRO A 46 -13.71 -9.41 12.56
C PRO A 46 -12.87 -9.27 11.29
N LEU A 47 -11.58 -8.97 11.44
CA LEU A 47 -10.69 -8.73 10.31
C LEU A 47 -10.55 -9.95 9.40
N GLU A 48 -10.48 -11.15 9.97
CA GLU A 48 -10.43 -12.40 9.18
C GLU A 48 -11.66 -12.55 8.28
N THR A 49 -12.85 -12.24 8.80
CA THR A 49 -14.09 -12.26 8.02
C THR A 49 -14.06 -11.20 6.92
N MET A 50 -13.63 -9.98 7.22
CA MET A 50 -13.54 -8.94 6.20
C MET A 50 -12.54 -9.29 5.10
N TYR A 51 -11.39 -9.84 5.48
CA TYR A 51 -10.37 -10.33 4.55
C TYR A 51 -10.96 -11.36 3.59
N ASP A 52 -11.60 -12.41 4.12
CA ASP A 52 -12.24 -13.47 3.31
C ASP A 52 -13.32 -12.93 2.35
N VAL A 53 -14.11 -11.96 2.81
CA VAL A 53 -15.12 -11.31 1.97
C VAL A 53 -14.48 -10.56 0.80
N VAL A 54 -13.43 -9.76 1.05
CA VAL A 54 -12.78 -8.98 -0.01
C VAL A 54 -12.04 -9.88 -0.99
N THR A 55 -11.33 -10.91 -0.52
CA THR A 55 -10.53 -11.79 -1.40
C THR A 55 -11.41 -12.51 -2.44
N HIS A 56 -12.68 -12.76 -2.11
CA HIS A 56 -13.66 -13.37 -3.02
C HIS A 56 -14.57 -12.35 -3.75
N ALA A 57 -14.29 -11.05 -3.64
CA ALA A 57 -15.10 -9.98 -4.24
C ALA A 57 -14.33 -9.15 -5.28
N ALA A 58 -15.07 -8.37 -6.07
CA ALA A 58 -14.49 -7.51 -7.10
C ALA A 58 -13.59 -6.38 -6.55
N GLY A 59 -13.67 -6.08 -5.25
CA GLY A 59 -12.82 -5.10 -4.58
C GLY A 59 -11.39 -5.59 -4.28
N ASN A 60 -11.08 -6.83 -4.60
CA ASN A 60 -9.79 -7.44 -4.31
C ASN A 60 -8.63 -6.88 -5.15
N SER A 61 -7.41 -7.01 -4.63
CA SER A 61 -6.18 -6.87 -5.38
C SER A 61 -5.09 -7.75 -4.77
N TRP A 62 -4.06 -8.09 -5.55
CA TRP A 62 -2.92 -8.84 -5.02
C TRP A 62 -2.27 -8.15 -3.80
N MET A 63 -2.24 -6.82 -3.78
CA MET A 63 -1.71 -6.05 -2.65
C MET A 63 -2.59 -6.17 -1.41
N PHE A 64 -3.92 -6.23 -1.57
CA PHE A 64 -4.84 -6.47 -0.47
C PHE A 64 -4.58 -7.85 0.15
N GLU A 65 -4.67 -8.92 -0.66
CA GLU A 65 -4.47 -10.30 -0.17
C GLU A 65 -3.12 -10.42 0.55
N ASN A 66 -2.06 -9.97 -0.10
CA ASN A 66 -0.73 -10.19 0.42
C ASN A 66 -0.45 -9.36 1.69
N ARG A 67 -0.85 -8.09 1.74
CA ARG A 67 -0.52 -7.20 2.86
C ARG A 67 -1.48 -7.31 4.03
N MET A 68 -2.77 -7.52 3.77
CA MET A 68 -3.73 -7.66 4.86
C MET A 68 -3.55 -8.98 5.59
N GLN A 69 -3.02 -10.03 4.93
CA GLN A 69 -2.59 -11.23 5.64
C GLN A 69 -1.51 -10.92 6.69
N HIS A 70 -0.54 -10.07 6.39
CA HIS A 70 0.49 -9.67 7.39
C HIS A 70 -0.13 -8.98 8.61
N VAL A 71 -1.15 -8.13 8.38
CA VAL A 71 -1.92 -7.48 9.46
C VAL A 71 -2.66 -8.50 10.31
N LEU A 72 -3.29 -9.51 9.69
CA LEU A 72 -3.98 -10.60 10.39
C LEU A 72 -3.02 -11.43 11.24
N ASP A 73 -1.84 -11.73 10.69
CA ASP A 73 -0.78 -12.47 11.37
C ASP A 73 -0.17 -11.66 12.53
N GLY A 74 -0.36 -10.34 12.53
CA GLY A 74 0.27 -9.41 13.48
C GLY A 74 1.79 -9.31 13.31
N ASP A 75 2.33 -9.76 12.18
CA ASP A 75 3.76 -9.75 11.87
C ASP A 75 4.09 -8.63 10.89
N TYR A 76 4.72 -7.59 11.42
CA TYR A 76 5.18 -6.42 10.66
C TYR A 76 6.68 -6.47 10.36
N SER A 77 7.30 -7.65 10.43
CA SER A 77 8.68 -7.85 9.96
C SER A 77 8.78 -7.47 8.49
N PRO A 78 9.69 -6.57 8.10
CA PRO A 78 9.65 -5.95 6.79
C PRO A 78 9.99 -6.94 5.67
N LYS A 79 9.01 -7.26 4.82
CA LYS A 79 9.25 -7.87 3.49
C LYS A 79 9.45 -6.77 2.44
N SER A 80 8.77 -5.65 2.64
CA SER A 80 8.94 -4.36 1.99
C SER A 80 8.57 -3.29 3.01
N ALA A 81 9.41 -2.27 3.21
CA ALA A 81 9.21 -1.33 4.32
C ALA A 81 8.29 -0.15 3.96
N VAL A 82 7.63 0.44 4.96
CA VAL A 82 6.86 1.69 4.82
C VAL A 82 7.67 2.77 4.08
N ASP A 83 8.95 2.96 4.44
CA ASP A 83 9.81 3.98 3.81
C ASP A 83 10.11 3.69 2.32
N ILE A 84 10.02 2.43 1.88
CA ILE A 84 10.11 2.09 0.44
C ILE A 84 8.93 2.71 -0.30
N PHE A 85 7.73 2.63 0.27
CA PHE A 85 6.54 3.22 -0.34
C PHE A 85 6.47 4.74 -0.20
N VAL A 86 7.06 5.33 0.85
CA VAL A 86 7.31 6.79 0.89
C VAL A 86 8.16 7.22 -0.30
N LYS A 87 9.28 6.54 -0.55
CA LYS A 87 10.17 6.81 -1.68
C LYS A 87 9.46 6.59 -3.02
N ASP A 88 8.80 5.46 -3.21
CA ASP A 88 8.21 5.08 -4.49
C ASP A 88 7.02 5.97 -4.87
N LEU A 89 6.14 6.29 -3.91
CA LEU A 89 5.04 7.25 -4.15
C LEU A 89 5.56 8.68 -4.28
N GLY A 90 6.72 9.01 -3.70
CA GLY A 90 7.46 10.25 -4.00
C GLY A 90 7.83 10.34 -5.48
N LEU A 91 8.48 9.29 -6.03
CA LEU A 91 8.82 9.21 -7.45
C LEU A 91 7.60 9.28 -8.37
N VAL A 92 6.47 8.68 -7.97
CA VAL A 92 5.19 8.79 -8.68
C VAL A 92 4.73 10.26 -8.74
N ASN A 93 4.69 10.95 -7.60
CA ASN A 93 4.23 12.35 -7.56
C ASN A 93 5.20 13.29 -8.29
N ASP A 94 6.51 13.05 -8.23
CA ASP A 94 7.50 13.85 -8.97
C ASP A 94 7.38 13.66 -10.49
N THR A 95 7.14 12.43 -10.93
CA THR A 95 6.86 12.14 -12.35
C THR A 95 5.59 12.85 -12.81
N ALA A 96 4.53 12.79 -12.02
CA ALA A 96 3.27 13.45 -12.33
C ALA A 96 3.41 14.98 -12.39
N ARG A 97 4.19 15.55 -11.46
CA ARG A 97 4.51 16.98 -11.43
C ARG A 97 5.27 17.41 -12.68
N ALA A 98 6.29 16.66 -13.10
CA ALA A 98 7.05 16.94 -14.32
C ALA A 98 6.16 16.93 -15.58
N LEU A 99 5.08 16.13 -15.56
CA LEU A 99 4.08 16.06 -16.63
C LEU A 99 2.91 17.03 -16.46
N THR A 100 2.87 17.82 -15.39
CA THR A 100 1.72 18.67 -15.03
C THR A 100 0.41 17.87 -14.96
N PHE A 101 0.46 16.65 -14.43
CA PHE A 101 -0.66 15.73 -14.36
C PHE A 101 -1.09 15.46 -12.89
N PRO A 102 -2.38 15.60 -12.53
CA PRO A 102 -2.83 15.41 -11.15
C PRO A 102 -3.02 13.93 -10.80
N LEU A 103 -2.55 13.51 -9.63
CA LEU A 103 -2.73 12.15 -9.08
C LEU A 103 -3.32 12.18 -7.65
N PRO A 104 -4.60 12.52 -7.47
CA PRO A 104 -5.18 12.77 -6.14
C PRO A 104 -5.06 11.58 -5.18
N LEU A 105 -5.26 10.35 -5.66
CA LEU A 105 -5.15 9.15 -4.84
C LEU A 105 -3.70 8.84 -4.45
N ALA A 106 -2.75 9.02 -5.38
CA ALA A 106 -1.34 8.76 -5.10
C ALA A 106 -0.77 9.78 -4.10
N THR A 107 -1.18 11.05 -4.20
CA THR A 107 -0.83 12.08 -3.21
C THR A 107 -1.40 11.73 -1.83
N THR A 108 -2.64 11.27 -1.76
CA THR A 108 -3.26 10.85 -0.49
C THR A 108 -2.55 9.64 0.11
N ALA A 109 -2.26 8.62 -0.70
CA ALA A 109 -1.50 7.45 -0.26
C ALA A 109 -0.10 7.83 0.24
N LEU A 110 0.61 8.72 -0.45
CA LEU A 110 1.92 9.22 0.00
C LEU A 110 1.83 9.85 1.39
N ASN A 111 0.78 10.66 1.65
CA ASN A 111 0.58 11.26 2.96
C ASN A 111 0.32 10.22 4.06
N MET A 112 -0.42 9.15 3.76
CA MET A 112 -0.64 8.03 4.70
C MET A 112 0.67 7.32 5.05
N PHE A 113 1.47 6.95 4.05
CA PHE A 113 2.78 6.32 4.28
C PHE A 113 3.76 7.24 5.00
N THR A 114 3.77 8.53 4.64
CA THR A 114 4.60 9.52 5.34
C THR A 114 4.18 9.68 6.80
N SER A 115 2.88 9.63 7.08
CA SER A 115 2.35 9.67 8.45
C SER A 115 2.77 8.43 9.24
N ALA A 116 2.73 7.23 8.62
CA ALA A 116 3.18 5.99 9.24
C ALA A 116 4.70 6.02 9.54
N SER A 117 5.51 6.49 8.58
CA SER A 117 6.94 6.68 8.76
C SER A 117 7.24 7.63 9.93
N ASN A 118 6.58 8.80 9.95
CA ASN A 118 6.72 9.79 11.02
C ASN A 118 6.25 9.27 12.39
N ALA A 119 5.31 8.32 12.43
CA ALA A 119 4.86 7.66 13.64
C ALA A 119 5.85 6.58 14.16
N GLY A 120 6.99 6.37 13.47
CA GLY A 120 8.02 5.43 13.87
C GLY A 120 7.96 4.07 13.16
N PHE A 121 7.02 3.88 12.24
CA PHE A 121 6.83 2.59 11.54
C PHE A 121 7.61 2.49 10.22
N GLY A 122 8.49 3.45 9.91
CA GLY A 122 9.19 3.53 8.60
C GLY A 122 9.96 2.25 8.21
N ARG A 123 10.47 1.52 9.20
CA ARG A 123 11.25 0.27 9.01
C ARG A 123 10.41 -1.01 9.12
N GLU A 124 9.14 -0.90 9.44
CA GLU A 124 8.21 -2.03 9.47
C GLU A 124 7.69 -2.34 8.07
N ASP A 125 7.08 -3.50 7.91
CA ASP A 125 6.37 -3.88 6.67
C ASP A 125 5.38 -2.80 6.23
N ASP A 126 5.26 -2.58 4.93
CA ASP A 126 4.42 -1.52 4.36
C ASP A 126 2.91 -1.66 4.71
N SER A 127 2.48 -2.85 5.16
CA SER A 127 1.17 -3.09 5.78
C SER A 127 0.97 -2.30 7.09
N ALA A 128 2.04 -1.90 7.78
CA ALA A 128 2.01 -1.09 9.00
C ALA A 128 1.42 0.30 8.80
N VAL A 129 1.16 0.73 7.55
CA VAL A 129 0.39 1.94 7.27
C VAL A 129 -1.01 1.92 7.93
N ILE A 130 -1.58 0.74 8.21
CA ILE A 130 -2.83 0.62 8.98
C ILE A 130 -2.72 1.16 10.43
N LYS A 131 -1.52 1.19 11.00
CA LYS A 131 -1.31 1.63 12.39
C LYS A 131 -1.52 3.13 12.61
N ILE A 132 -1.66 3.92 11.54
CA ILE A 132 -1.97 5.35 11.64
C ILE A 132 -3.43 5.61 12.08
N PHE A 133 -4.30 4.60 11.96
CA PHE A 133 -5.70 4.71 12.35
C PHE A 133 -5.85 4.45 13.85
N ASN A 134 -6.21 5.49 14.60
CA ASN A 134 -6.41 5.39 16.05
C ASN A 134 -7.76 4.74 16.41
N GLY A 135 -7.85 4.18 17.62
CA GLY A 135 -9.09 3.64 18.19
C GLY A 135 -9.58 2.36 17.50
N ILE A 136 -8.65 1.56 16.99
CA ILE A 136 -8.88 0.20 16.49
C ILE A 136 -7.94 -0.76 17.24
N THR A 137 -8.30 -2.04 17.28
CA THR A 137 -7.45 -3.10 17.84
C THR A 137 -6.92 -3.95 16.70
N LEU A 138 -5.60 -4.10 16.63
CA LEU A 138 -4.92 -4.91 15.62
C LEU A 138 -4.25 -6.13 16.27
N PRO A 139 -4.17 -7.27 15.58
CA PRO A 139 -3.36 -8.40 16.01
C PRO A 139 -1.89 -7.99 16.22
N GLY A 140 -1.23 -8.56 17.23
CA GLY A 140 0.19 -8.31 17.54
C GLY A 140 0.52 -6.92 18.11
N HIS A 141 -0.41 -5.96 18.07
CA HIS A 141 -0.18 -4.59 18.55
C HIS A 141 -0.75 -4.41 19.96
N LYS A 142 0.10 -4.48 20.99
CA LYS A 142 -0.27 -4.04 22.34
C LYS A 142 -0.14 -2.51 22.39
N GLN A 143 -1.22 -1.82 22.72
CA GLN A 143 -1.22 -0.37 22.98
C GLN A 143 -0.30 -0.02 24.15
#